data_AF-A0A3N6ZNS5-F1
#
_entry.id   AF-A0A3N6ZNS5-F1
#
_cell.length_a   1.000
_cell.length_b   1.000
_cell.length_c   1.000
_cell.angle_alpha   90.00
_cell.angle_beta   90.00
_cell.angle_gamma   90.00
#
_symmetry.space_group_name_H-M   'P 1'
#
loop_
_entity.id
_entity.type
_entity.pdbx_description
1 polymer ?
#
loop_
_entity_poly.entity_id
_entity_poly.type
_entity_poly.pdbx_seq_one_letter_code
_entity_poly.pdbx_strand_id
1 'polypeptide(L)'
;MFEMICLKNILCYTLLGGILAFAACKTSKRVVHPHQLPEPTVPPAPQVFACGFKAAVFEGKLPCFGNDCGEHGAPMTTIQFYENKTVVKVQRSSTTQMTVAGTWTIDDQCLITVSNPNGIKTEYYRYQSNSVRKLSDAKTVYNGAFKDQYILHYKN
;
A
#
# COMPACT_ATOMS: atom_id res chain seq x y z
N MET A 1 33.66 41.39 -44.36
CA MET A 1 34.11 42.64 -44.98
C MET A 1 32.95 43.63 -44.86
N PHE A 2 33.14 44.70 -44.05
CA PHE A 2 32.24 45.85 -43.73
C PHE A 2 30.85 45.54 -43.10
N GLU A 3 30.58 45.81 -41.82
CA GLU A 3 30.41 47.10 -41.07
C GLU A 3 29.08 47.84 -41.29
N MET A 4 28.38 48.08 -40.15
CA MET A 4 27.49 49.20 -39.76
C MET A 4 26.28 49.56 -40.67
N ILE A 5 25.10 49.94 -40.15
CA ILE A 5 24.84 51.17 -39.37
C ILE A 5 23.61 50.99 -38.47
N CYS A 6 23.78 51.39 -37.21
CA CYS A 6 22.73 51.76 -36.25
C CYS A 6 22.55 53.29 -36.32
N LEU A 7 21.31 53.82 -36.29
CA LEU A 7 20.88 55.20 -35.91
C LEU A 7 19.48 55.43 -36.53
N LYS A 8 18.50 56.14 -35.98
CA LYS A 8 18.29 56.96 -34.76
C LYS A 8 16.82 57.45 -34.82
N ASN A 9 16.29 57.89 -33.68
CA ASN A 9 15.20 58.87 -33.51
C ASN A 9 13.73 58.39 -33.65
N ILE A 10 12.93 58.32 -32.57
CA ILE A 10 12.30 59.37 -31.70
C ILE A 10 10.82 59.61 -32.10
N LEU A 11 9.98 59.87 -31.10
CA LEU A 11 8.57 60.34 -31.09
C LEU A 11 7.50 59.23 -31.22
N CYS A 12 6.81 58.81 -30.16
CA CYS A 12 5.90 59.56 -29.27
C CYS A 12 4.66 60.08 -30.00
N TYR A 13 3.50 59.93 -29.34
CA TYR A 13 2.17 60.46 -29.67
C TYR A 13 1.19 59.56 -30.45
N THR A 14 0.49 58.74 -29.66
CA THR A 14 -0.99 58.66 -29.60
C THR A 14 -1.75 59.74 -30.39
N LEU A 15 -2.59 59.32 -31.34
CA LEU A 15 -3.83 59.99 -31.76
C LEU A 15 -4.65 58.99 -32.58
N LEU A 16 -5.63 58.32 -31.97
CA LEU A 16 -7.05 58.69 -31.94
C LEU A 16 -7.78 58.57 -33.29
N GLY A 17 -8.79 57.69 -33.30
CA GLY A 17 -9.78 57.54 -34.36
C GLY A 17 -9.78 56.09 -34.86
N GLY A 18 -10.77 55.25 -34.62
CA GLY A 18 -12.11 55.43 -34.13
C GLY A 18 -12.90 54.20 -34.57
N ILE A 19 -14.06 54.01 -33.94
CA ILE A 19 -15.17 53.17 -34.39
C ILE A 19 -15.04 51.67 -34.05
N LEU A 20 -15.70 51.39 -32.93
CA LEU A 20 -16.36 50.15 -32.52
C LEU A 20 -16.83 49.28 -33.71
N ALA A 21 -16.31 48.05 -33.79
CA ALA A 21 -17.03 46.94 -34.37
C ALA A 21 -17.22 45.88 -33.28
N PHE A 22 -18.45 45.82 -32.77
CA PHE A 22 -18.95 44.70 -31.99
C PHE A 22 -18.95 43.44 -32.86
N ALA A 23 -17.87 42.68 -32.83
CA ALA A 23 -17.88 41.28 -33.25
C ALA A 23 -17.94 40.43 -31.98
N ALA A 24 -19.13 39.93 -31.68
CA ALA A 24 -19.39 39.02 -30.58
C ALA A 24 -18.63 37.70 -30.76
N CYS A 25 -17.42 37.62 -30.21
CA CYS A 25 -16.71 36.35 -30.06
C CYS A 25 -16.95 35.86 -28.63
N LYS A 26 -17.99 35.03 -28.44
CA LYS A 26 -18.22 34.29 -27.20
C LYS A 26 -17.10 33.25 -27.04
N THR A 27 -15.93 33.66 -26.55
CA THR A 27 -14.98 32.72 -25.96
C THR A 27 -15.46 32.44 -24.55
N SER A 28 -16.24 31.38 -24.43
CA SER A 28 -16.50 30.73 -23.14
C SER A 28 -15.13 30.39 -22.55
N LYS A 29 -14.62 31.24 -21.64
CA LYS A 29 -13.50 30.91 -20.78
C LYS A 29 -14.02 29.80 -19.88
N ARG A 30 -13.89 28.56 -20.33
CA ARG A 30 -13.85 27.42 -19.42
C ARG A 30 -12.71 27.76 -18.47
N VAL A 31 -13.05 28.14 -17.25
CA VAL A 31 -12.09 28.21 -16.15
C VAL A 31 -11.54 26.78 -16.07
N VAL A 32 -10.37 26.58 -16.65
CA VAL A 32 -9.56 25.42 -16.36
C VAL A 32 -9.26 25.59 -14.88
N HIS A 33 -10.00 24.86 -14.04
CA HIS A 33 -9.60 24.69 -12.66
C HIS A 33 -8.13 24.28 -12.73
N PRO A 34 -7.21 25.01 -12.08
CA PRO A 34 -5.83 24.58 -12.03
C PRO A 34 -5.88 23.13 -11.55
N HIS A 35 -5.28 22.22 -12.34
CA HIS A 35 -5.12 20.83 -11.93
C HIS A 35 -4.64 20.87 -10.48
N GLN A 36 -5.47 20.36 -9.56
CA GLN A 36 -5.02 20.16 -8.20
C GLN A 36 -3.74 19.34 -8.33
N LEU A 37 -2.62 19.94 -7.92
CA LEU A 37 -1.36 19.22 -7.77
C LEU A 37 -1.71 17.93 -7.01
N PRO A 38 -1.29 16.74 -7.48
CA PRO A 38 -1.49 15.53 -6.71
C PRO A 38 -0.96 15.81 -5.30
N GLU A 39 -1.86 15.69 -4.33
CA GLU A 39 -1.57 15.95 -2.94
C GLU A 39 -0.30 15.17 -2.59
N PRO A 40 0.72 15.80 -1.95
CA PRO A 40 1.96 15.12 -1.66
C PRO A 40 1.65 13.83 -0.90
N THR A 41 1.94 12.68 -1.52
CA THR A 41 1.76 11.37 -0.88
C THR A 41 2.68 11.33 0.32
N VAL A 42 2.15 11.68 1.51
CA VAL A 42 2.87 11.57 2.77
C VAL A 42 3.26 10.09 2.90
N PRO A 43 4.57 9.76 2.99
CA PRO A 43 4.98 8.39 3.22
C PRO A 43 4.29 7.90 4.49
N PRO A 44 3.65 6.72 4.49
CA PRO A 44 3.02 6.19 5.69
C PRO A 44 4.05 6.16 6.82
N ALA A 45 3.67 6.70 7.99
CA ALA A 45 4.54 6.75 9.15
C ALA A 45 5.16 5.36 9.43
N PRO A 46 6.45 5.28 9.81
CA PRO A 46 7.10 4.00 10.09
C PRO A 46 6.36 3.28 11.21
N GLN A 47 5.84 2.08 10.91
CA GLN A 47 5.14 1.25 11.90
C GLN A 47 6.17 0.63 12.85
N VAL A 48 6.03 0.89 14.15
CA VAL A 48 6.89 0.31 15.19
C VAL A 48 6.36 -1.07 15.58
N PHE A 49 7.22 -2.09 15.50
CA PHE A 49 6.89 -3.47 15.88
C PHE A 49 7.66 -3.87 17.14
N ALA A 50 7.06 -4.73 17.98
CA ALA A 50 7.64 -5.13 19.26
C ALA A 50 8.10 -6.60 19.25
N CYS A 51 9.27 -6.88 19.82
CA CYS A 51 9.80 -8.25 19.96
C CYS A 51 9.17 -9.01 21.13
N GLY A 52 8.30 -8.38 21.94
CA GLY A 52 7.57 -8.98 23.06
C GLY A 52 6.53 -10.04 22.66
N PHE A 53 6.70 -10.65 21.49
CA PHE A 53 5.89 -11.75 20.99
C PHE A 53 6.02 -12.97 21.91
N LYS A 54 4.90 -13.61 22.19
CA LYS A 54 4.83 -14.89 22.91
C LYS A 54 4.04 -15.89 22.07
N ALA A 55 4.35 -17.17 22.26
CA ALA A 55 3.58 -18.27 21.70
C ALA A 55 2.10 -18.11 22.09
N ALA A 56 1.23 -18.11 21.09
CA ALA A 56 -0.19 -17.78 21.21
C ALA A 56 -0.96 -18.21 19.96
N VAL A 57 -2.29 -18.07 20.02
CA VAL A 57 -3.19 -18.31 18.89
C VAL A 57 -3.63 -16.97 18.31
N PHE A 58 -3.61 -16.86 16.99
CA PHE A 58 -4.10 -15.69 16.27
C PHE A 58 -5.09 -16.11 15.17
N GLU A 59 -6.10 -15.30 14.92
CA GLU A 59 -7.16 -15.60 13.98
C GLU A 59 -7.60 -14.38 13.17
N GLY A 60 -7.98 -14.61 11.91
CA GLY A 60 -8.47 -13.58 11.01
C GLY A 60 -8.73 -14.12 9.60
N LYS A 61 -9.42 -13.34 8.78
CA LYS A 61 -9.68 -13.68 7.37
C LYS A 61 -8.57 -13.09 6.50
N LEU A 62 -7.62 -13.93 6.10
CA LEU A 62 -6.55 -13.51 5.19
C LEU A 62 -7.03 -13.53 3.74
N PRO A 63 -6.64 -12.55 2.92
CA PRO A 63 -6.83 -12.62 1.48
C PRO A 63 -6.19 -13.89 0.92
N CYS A 64 -6.92 -14.55 0.05
CA CYS A 64 -6.45 -15.60 -0.84
C CYS A 64 -6.55 -15.06 -2.27
N PHE A 65 -5.78 -15.62 -3.20
CA PHE A 65 -5.82 -15.21 -4.61
C PHE A 65 -5.94 -16.42 -5.52
N GLY A 66 -6.72 -16.28 -6.59
CA GLY A 66 -6.93 -17.34 -7.57
C GLY A 66 -7.60 -18.58 -6.97
N ASN A 67 -7.14 -19.75 -7.39
CA ASN A 67 -7.73 -21.03 -7.01
C ASN A 67 -7.56 -21.34 -5.51
N ASP A 68 -6.66 -20.65 -4.80
CA ASP A 68 -6.43 -20.81 -3.36
C ASP A 68 -7.64 -20.37 -2.51
N CYS A 69 -8.58 -19.60 -3.08
CA CYS A 69 -9.82 -19.20 -2.41
C CYS A 69 -10.98 -20.19 -2.57
N GLY A 70 -10.97 -20.99 -3.64
CA GLY A 70 -12.19 -21.64 -4.12
C GLY A 70 -13.37 -20.68 -4.28
N GLU A 71 -14.59 -21.20 -4.27
CA GLU A 71 -15.83 -20.42 -4.43
C GLU A 71 -16.27 -19.67 -3.16
N HIS A 72 -15.56 -19.84 -2.05
CA HIS A 72 -16.03 -19.44 -0.71
C HIS A 72 -15.35 -18.18 -0.15
N GLY A 73 -14.47 -17.56 -0.94
CA GLY A 73 -13.76 -16.34 -0.57
C GLY A 73 -12.64 -16.55 0.45
N ALA A 74 -12.23 -15.47 1.11
CA ALA A 74 -11.13 -15.47 2.07
C ALA A 74 -11.39 -16.45 3.24
N PRO A 75 -10.60 -17.52 3.40
CA PRO A 75 -10.80 -18.49 4.47
C PRO A 75 -10.49 -17.88 5.83
N MET A 76 -11.17 -18.36 6.86
CA MET A 76 -10.75 -18.08 8.23
C MET A 76 -9.41 -18.77 8.48
N THR A 77 -8.40 -17.99 8.83
CA THR A 77 -7.06 -18.49 9.13
C THR A 77 -6.83 -18.40 10.63
N THR A 78 -6.55 -19.53 11.26
CA THR A 78 -6.07 -19.62 12.64
C THR A 78 -4.60 -20.07 12.58
N ILE A 79 -3.71 -19.36 13.26
CA ILE A 79 -2.30 -19.75 13.42
C ILE A 79 -1.98 -19.87 14.90
N GLN A 80 -1.46 -21.03 15.29
CA GLN A 80 -1.06 -21.33 16.67
C GLN A 80 0.44 -21.50 16.73
N PHE A 81 1.10 -20.60 17.43
CA PHE A 81 2.52 -20.67 17.74
C PHE A 81 2.70 -21.36 19.09
N TYR A 82 3.51 -22.40 19.14
CA TYR A 82 3.84 -23.11 20.37
C TYR A 82 5.22 -22.71 20.89
N GLU A 83 5.44 -22.84 22.21
CA GLU A 83 6.71 -22.48 22.87
C GLU A 83 7.90 -23.31 22.36
N ASN A 84 7.66 -24.56 21.96
CA ASN A 84 8.66 -25.47 21.38
C ASN A 84 9.05 -25.13 19.93
N LYS A 85 8.75 -23.91 19.45
CA LYS A 85 9.05 -23.43 18.09
C LYS A 85 8.32 -24.17 16.97
N THR A 86 7.29 -24.94 17.29
CA THR A 86 6.34 -25.46 16.29
C THR A 86 5.20 -24.48 16.05
N VAL A 87 4.60 -24.54 14.87
CA VAL A 87 3.44 -23.72 14.50
C VAL A 87 2.43 -24.59 13.76
N VAL A 88 1.15 -24.36 13.98
CA VAL A 88 0.06 -24.99 13.23
C VAL A 88 -0.82 -23.91 12.65
N LYS A 89 -1.01 -23.93 11.34
CA LYS A 89 -1.93 -23.05 10.62
C LYS A 89 -3.11 -23.86 10.11
N VAL A 90 -4.32 -23.42 10.45
CA VAL A 90 -5.58 -23.98 9.96
C VAL A 90 -6.25 -22.92 9.11
N GLN A 91 -6.62 -23.29 7.89
CA GLN A 91 -7.43 -22.46 7.00
C GLN A 91 -8.76 -23.18 6.78
N ARG A 92 -9.85 -22.54 7.20
CA ARG A 92 -11.20 -23.10 7.15
C ARG A 92 -12.10 -22.22 6.29
N SER A 93 -12.77 -22.84 5.34
CA SER A 93 -13.91 -22.29 4.60
C SER A 93 -15.21 -23.01 5.04
N SER A 94 -16.34 -22.74 4.38
CA SER A 94 -17.59 -23.45 4.64
C SER A 94 -17.55 -24.94 4.27
N THR A 95 -16.67 -25.34 3.35
CA THR A 95 -16.64 -26.70 2.78
C THR A 95 -15.30 -27.39 2.93
N THR A 96 -14.22 -26.65 3.21
CA THR A 96 -12.87 -27.17 3.26
C THR A 96 -12.13 -26.75 4.52
N GLN A 97 -11.25 -27.63 4.99
CA GLN A 97 -10.28 -27.33 6.04
C GLN A 97 -8.91 -27.83 5.60
N MET A 98 -7.93 -26.94 5.61
CA MET A 98 -6.52 -27.28 5.39
C MET A 98 -5.74 -27.01 6.67
N THR A 99 -4.92 -27.98 7.06
CA THR A 99 -4.02 -27.87 8.22
C THR A 99 -2.59 -28.01 7.74
N VAL A 100 -1.74 -27.05 8.13
CA VAL A 100 -0.30 -27.04 7.83
C VAL A 100 0.46 -26.87 9.13
N ALA A 101 1.26 -27.87 9.52
CA ALA A 101 2.18 -27.76 10.64
C ALA A 101 3.53 -27.24 10.15
N GLY A 102 4.35 -26.60 10.98
CA GLY A 102 5.66 -26.07 10.59
C GLY A 102 6.49 -25.68 11.80
N THR A 103 7.54 -24.90 11.56
CA THR A 103 8.35 -24.28 12.62
C THR A 103 8.34 -22.77 12.52
N TRP A 104 8.70 -22.09 13.60
CA TRP A 104 8.82 -20.63 13.60
C TRP A 104 10.03 -20.13 14.39
N THR A 105 10.57 -19.01 13.95
CA THR A 105 11.64 -18.26 14.61
C THR A 105 11.29 -16.78 14.64
N ILE A 106 11.96 -16.02 15.51
CA ILE A 106 11.91 -14.56 15.55
C ILE A 106 13.34 -14.03 15.62
N ASP A 107 13.67 -13.04 14.80
CA ASP A 107 14.99 -12.41 14.80
C ASP A 107 15.04 -11.12 15.64
N ASP A 108 16.22 -10.51 15.74
CA ASP A 108 16.47 -9.28 16.49
C ASP A 108 15.75 -8.06 15.91
N GLN A 109 15.23 -8.14 14.68
CA GLN A 109 14.39 -7.12 14.06
C GLN A 109 12.89 -7.37 14.30
N CYS A 110 12.55 -8.31 15.18
CA CYS A 110 11.20 -8.75 15.50
C CYS A 110 10.45 -9.33 14.28
N LEU A 111 11.17 -9.87 13.30
CA LEU A 111 10.57 -10.57 12.16
C LEU A 111 10.30 -12.03 12.55
N ILE A 112 9.03 -12.40 12.56
CA ILE A 112 8.61 -13.78 12.77
C ILE A 112 8.64 -14.49 11.41
N THR A 113 9.43 -15.56 11.32
CA THR A 113 9.51 -16.41 10.12
C THR A 113 8.85 -17.74 10.40
N VAL A 114 7.90 -18.13 9.56
CA VAL A 114 7.19 -19.42 9.61
C VAL A 114 7.62 -20.27 8.43
N SER A 115 8.15 -21.44 8.71
CA SER A 115 8.62 -22.41 7.72
C SER A 115 7.71 -23.63 7.71
N ASN A 116 7.01 -23.85 6.60
CA ASN A 116 6.18 -25.05 6.41
C ASN A 116 7.05 -26.27 6.09
N PRO A 117 6.55 -27.51 6.30
CA PRO A 117 7.31 -28.73 6.09
C PRO A 117 7.64 -28.79 4.61
N ASN A 118 8.86 -29.22 4.30
CA ASN A 118 9.44 -29.30 2.96
C ASN A 118 9.94 -27.95 2.38
N GLY A 119 9.93 -26.86 3.15
CA GLY A 119 10.50 -25.57 2.71
C GLY A 119 9.77 -24.91 1.54
N ILE A 120 8.65 -25.47 1.11
CA ILE A 120 7.87 -25.05 -0.07
C ILE A 120 7.38 -23.62 0.09
N LYS A 121 7.06 -23.21 1.31
CA LYS A 121 6.50 -21.89 1.60
C LYS A 121 7.02 -21.37 2.92
N THR A 122 7.68 -20.22 2.86
CA THR A 122 8.07 -19.42 4.02
C THR A 122 7.12 -18.24 4.11
N GLU A 123 6.61 -17.94 5.30
CA GLU A 123 5.74 -16.80 5.55
C GLU A 123 6.38 -15.89 6.61
N TYR A 124 6.15 -14.58 6.46
CA TYR A 124 6.74 -13.56 7.33
C TYR A 124 5.65 -12.79 8.05
N TYR A 125 5.87 -12.52 9.34
CA TYR A 125 4.94 -11.79 10.18
C TYR A 125 5.67 -10.80 11.08
N ARG A 126 4.96 -9.77 11.55
CA ARG A 126 5.40 -8.95 12.67
C ARG A 126 4.29 -8.80 13.71
N TYR A 127 4.70 -8.74 14.97
CA TYR A 127 3.79 -8.58 16.10
C TYR A 127 3.59 -7.10 16.45
N GLN A 128 2.33 -6.71 16.64
CA GLN A 128 1.93 -5.37 17.08
C GLN A 128 0.61 -5.44 17.83
N SER A 129 0.55 -4.87 19.04
CA SER A 129 -0.70 -4.65 19.80
C SER A 129 -1.63 -5.88 19.86
N ASN A 130 -1.14 -7.03 20.32
CA ASN A 130 -1.89 -8.29 20.40
C ASN A 130 -2.42 -8.80 19.04
N SER A 131 -1.69 -8.51 17.97
CA SER A 131 -1.97 -9.02 16.63
C SER A 131 -0.68 -9.36 15.91
N VAL A 132 -0.78 -10.26 14.94
CA VAL A 132 0.31 -10.53 13.99
C VAL A 132 -0.13 -10.07 12.60
N ARG A 133 0.71 -9.25 11.96
CA ARG A 133 0.51 -8.81 10.59
C ARG A 133 1.35 -9.66 9.66
N LYS A 134 0.71 -10.32 8.70
CA LYS A 134 1.38 -11.02 7.60
C LYS A 134 2.04 -10.00 6.67
N LEU A 135 3.29 -10.27 6.29
CA LEU A 135 4.06 -9.47 5.36
C LEU A 135 4.08 -10.11 3.96
N SER A 136 4.56 -9.34 2.99
CA SER A 136 4.92 -9.84 1.66
C SER A 136 6.16 -10.73 1.72
N ASP A 137 6.47 -11.42 0.62
CA ASP A 137 7.71 -12.20 0.47
C ASP A 137 8.96 -11.30 0.52
N ALA A 138 8.80 -10.01 0.19
CA ALA A 138 9.82 -8.98 0.36
C ALA A 138 9.95 -8.48 1.81
N LYS A 139 9.22 -9.10 2.77
CA LYS A 139 9.21 -8.76 4.21
C LYS A 139 8.69 -7.35 4.49
N THR A 140 7.83 -6.82 3.62
CA THR A 140 7.21 -5.50 3.77
C THR A 140 5.74 -5.61 4.10
N VAL A 141 5.18 -4.55 4.70
CA VAL A 141 3.74 -4.43 4.90
C VAL A 141 3.04 -4.29 3.55
N TYR A 142 1.92 -4.98 3.37
CA TYR A 142 1.04 -4.76 2.22
C TYR A 142 0.48 -3.33 2.25
N ASN A 143 0.47 -2.66 1.10
CA ASN A 143 -0.05 -1.30 0.96
C ASN A 143 -1.41 -1.29 0.25
N GLY A 144 -2.11 -0.15 0.29
CA GLY A 144 -3.40 0.03 -0.39
C GLY A 144 -4.63 -0.35 0.45
N ALA A 145 -5.76 -0.52 -0.22
CA ALA A 145 -7.09 -0.68 0.41
C ALA A 145 -7.22 -1.96 1.26
N PHE A 146 -6.44 -2.99 0.97
CA PHE A 146 -6.53 -4.29 1.64
C PHE A 146 -5.45 -4.52 2.71
N LYS A 147 -4.64 -3.49 3.04
CA LYS A 147 -3.51 -3.61 3.97
C LYS A 147 -3.89 -4.23 5.32
N ASP A 148 -5.09 -3.93 5.82
CA ASP A 148 -5.55 -4.37 7.13
C ASP A 148 -6.20 -5.76 7.12
N GLN A 149 -6.44 -6.33 5.94
CA GLN A 149 -6.91 -7.72 5.80
C GLN A 149 -5.79 -8.74 6.10
N TYR A 150 -4.53 -8.30 6.18
CA TYR A 150 -3.39 -9.15 6.50
C TYR A 150 -3.09 -9.23 8.00
N ILE A 151 -4.02 -8.84 8.85
CA ILE A 151 -3.88 -8.86 10.31
C ILE A 151 -4.64 -10.06 10.88
N LEU A 152 -3.97 -10.82 11.76
CA LEU A 152 -4.58 -11.84 12.59
C LEU A 152 -4.57 -11.35 14.04
N HIS A 153 -5.72 -11.38 14.69
CA HIS A 153 -5.90 -10.91 16.06
C HIS A 153 -5.70 -12.04 17.05
N TYR A 154 -5.17 -11.72 18.24
CA TYR A 154 -5.05 -12.69 19.32
C TYR A 154 -6.40 -13.37 19.62
N LYS A 155 -6.37 -14.68 19.81
CA LYS A 155 -7.52 -15.51 20.14
C LYS A 155 -7.31 -16.12 21.54
N ASN A 156 -8.16 -15.74 22.49
CA ASN A 156 -8.23 -16.32 23.84
C ASN A 156 -8.71 -17.77 23.78
#